data_AF-A0A7K1T676-F1
#
_entry.id   AF-A0A7K1T676-F1
#
_cell.length_a   1.000
_cell.length_b   1.000
_cell.length_c   1.000
_cell.angle_alpha   90.00
_cell.angle_beta   90.00
_cell.angle_gamma   90.00
#
_symmetry.space_group_name_H-M   'P 1'
#
loop_
_entity.id
_entity.type
_entity.pdbx_description
1 polymer ?
#
loop_
_entity_poly.entity_id
_entity_poly.type
_entity_poly.pdbx_seq_one_letter_code
_entity_poly.pdbx_strand_id
1 'polypeptide(L)'
;MAESVLVSARVPQAKKDASKGVLASLGANTSDLINSAFDYLLERRELPTTAPASRPSREELDAFLAASTLDVDWRGEAPDGDYRSLVRDGKRGRYESLA
;
A
#
# COMPACT_ATOMS: atom_id res chain seq x y z
N MET A 1 29.41 34.18 6.46
CA MET A 1 28.65 33.39 7.44
C MET A 1 27.46 32.80 6.70
N ALA A 2 27.20 31.50 6.79
CA ALA A 2 26.05 30.91 6.10
C ALA A 2 24.76 31.45 6.75
N GLU A 3 23.92 32.08 5.94
CA GLU A 3 22.61 32.58 6.37
C GLU A 3 21.67 31.39 6.60
N SER A 4 21.05 31.32 7.77
CA SER A 4 20.12 30.24 8.14
C SER A 4 18.67 30.73 8.13
N VAL A 5 17.77 29.92 7.57
CA VAL A 5 16.34 30.23 7.43
C VAL A 5 15.50 29.20 8.18
N LEU A 6 14.42 29.64 8.82
CA LEU A 6 13.50 28.76 9.53
C LEU A 6 12.62 27.97 8.54
N VAL A 7 12.62 26.64 8.69
CA VAL A 7 11.75 25.73 7.94
C VAL A 7 10.56 25.34 8.82
N SER A 8 9.35 25.65 8.37
CA SER A 8 8.11 25.27 9.07
C SER A 8 7.30 24.28 8.23
N ALA A 9 6.84 23.19 8.87
CA ALA A 9 6.04 22.15 8.23
C ALA A 9 5.04 21.56 9.23
N ARG A 10 3.89 21.11 8.73
CA ARG A 10 2.90 20.39 9.56
C ARG A 10 3.27 18.91 9.63
N VAL A 11 3.47 18.42 10.85
CA VAL A 11 3.81 17.02 11.12
C VAL A 11 2.89 16.51 12.24
N PRO A 12 2.36 15.27 12.15
CA PRO A 12 1.61 14.68 13.25
C PRO A 12 2.42 14.66 14.55
N GLN A 13 1.80 15.08 15.65
CA GLN A 13 2.46 15.19 16.96
C GLN A 13 3.11 13.86 17.39
N ALA A 14 2.39 12.74 17.25
CA ALA A 14 2.89 11.42 17.59
C ALA A 14 4.17 11.04 16.81
N LYS A 15 4.25 11.40 15.52
CA LYS A 15 5.46 11.18 14.72
C LYS A 15 6.62 12.03 15.24
N LYS A 16 6.38 13.31 15.53
CA LYS A 16 7.41 14.22 16.05
C LYS A 16 8.00 13.72 17.37
N ASP A 17 7.16 13.28 18.31
CA ASP A 17 7.63 12.84 19.62
C ASP A 17 8.37 11.49 19.55
N ALA A 18 7.89 10.55 18.71
CA ALA A 18 8.64 9.33 18.42
C ALA A 18 10.01 9.61 17.78
N SER A 19 10.07 10.52 16.80
CA SER A 19 11.31 10.89 16.12
C SER A 19 12.31 11.55 17.06
N LYS A 20 11.87 12.37 18.03
CA LYS A 20 12.78 12.95 19.04
C LYS A 20 13.50 11.88 19.86
N GLY A 21 12.80 10.81 20.25
CA GLY A 21 13.41 9.71 20.99
C GLY A 21 14.51 9.03 20.18
N VAL A 22 14.24 8.72 18.91
CA VAL A 22 15.20 8.09 18.00
C VAL A 22 16.40 9.01 17.73
N LEU A 23 16.15 10.29 17.48
CA LEU A 23 17.19 11.28 17.25
C LEU A 23 18.12 11.45 18.46
N ALA A 24 17.56 11.47 19.67
CA ALA A 24 18.34 11.53 20.90
C ALA A 24 19.28 10.32 21.06
N SER A 25 18.83 9.11 20.69
CA SER A 25 19.68 7.92 20.69
C SER A 25 20.82 7.98 19.66
N LEU A 26 20.63 8.73 18.57
CA LEU A 26 21.64 8.96 17.53
C LEU A 26 22.55 10.17 17.82
N GLY A 27 22.28 10.92 18.90
CA GLY A 27 22.97 12.17 19.20
C GLY A 27 22.66 13.31 18.21
N ALA A 28 21.60 13.18 17.42
CA ALA A 28 21.19 14.14 16.41
C ALA A 28 19.98 14.96 16.88
N ASN A 29 19.77 16.12 16.26
CA ASN A 29 18.58 16.94 16.50
C ASN A 29 17.68 17.00 15.25
N THR A 30 16.54 17.68 15.38
CA THR A 30 15.57 17.81 14.28
C THR A 30 16.12 18.64 13.10
N SER A 31 16.96 19.64 13.36
CA SER A 31 17.63 20.42 12.32
C SER A 31 18.63 19.56 11.54
N ASP A 32 19.39 18.69 12.20
CA ASP A 32 20.33 17.77 11.55
C ASP A 32 19.58 16.77 10.65
N LEU A 33 18.43 16.28 11.11
CA LEU A 33 17.55 15.43 10.29
C LEU A 33 17.04 16.17 9.05
N ILE A 34 16.62 17.43 9.20
CA ILE A 34 16.11 18.22 8.07
C ILE A 34 17.24 18.54 7.08
N ASN A 35 18.42 18.94 7.57
CA ASN A 35 19.58 19.24 6.72
C ASN A 35 20.06 18.01 5.97
N SER A 36 20.21 16.86 6.65
CA SER A 36 20.59 15.61 5.98
C SER A 36 19.56 15.14 4.95
N ALA A 37 18.27 15.40 5.16
CA ALA A 37 17.24 15.14 4.16
C ALA A 37 17.37 16.06 2.93
N PHE A 38 17.77 17.32 3.13
CA PHE A 38 18.09 18.23 2.02
C PHE A 38 19.35 17.79 1.27
N ASP A 39 20.41 17.40 1.99
CA ASP A 39 21.65 16.90 1.38
C ASP A 39 21.37 15.66 0.53
N TYR A 40 20.58 14.70 1.05
CA TYR A 40 20.14 13.52 0.30
C TYR A 40 19.39 13.90 -0.99
N LEU A 41 18.48 14.87 -0.91
CA LEU A 41 17.71 15.34 -2.06
C LEU A 41 18.62 16.02 -3.09
N LEU A 42 19.61 16.80 -2.67
CA LEU A 42 20.54 17.47 -3.56
C LEU A 42 21.49 16.48 -4.26
N GLU A 43 21.98 15.47 -3.52
CA GLU A 43 22.89 14.46 -4.05
C GLU A 43 22.19 13.47 -4.98
N ARG A 44 21.04 12.92 -4.56
CA ARG A 44 20.36 11.83 -5.27
C ARG A 44 19.21 12.28 -6.16
N ARG A 45 18.76 13.53 -6.04
CA ARG A 45 17.59 14.09 -6.75
C ARG A 45 16.30 13.30 -6.54
N GLU A 46 16.21 12.59 -5.42
CA GLU A 46 15.09 11.73 -5.04
C GLU A 46 14.73 11.97 -3.58
N LEU A 47 13.46 11.78 -3.22
CA LEU A 47 13.04 11.81 -1.84
C LEU A 47 13.44 10.50 -1.14
N PRO A 48 13.83 10.55 0.14
CA PRO A 48 14.01 9.36 0.96
C PRO A 48 12.63 8.77 1.29
N THR A 49 11.98 8.17 0.30
CA THR A 49 10.72 7.45 0.49
C THR A 49 11.01 6.01 0.90
N THR A 50 10.19 5.49 1.81
CA THR A 50 10.02 4.04 1.93
C THR A 50 9.65 3.52 0.55
N ALA A 51 10.32 2.46 0.10
CA ALA A 51 10.12 1.83 -1.21
C ALA A 51 8.62 1.78 -1.55
N PRO A 52 8.23 2.07 -2.82
CA PRO A 52 6.83 1.97 -3.21
C PRO A 52 6.30 0.60 -2.80
N ALA A 53 5.09 0.56 -2.21
CA ALA A 53 4.44 -0.71 -1.88
C ALA A 53 4.56 -1.61 -3.11
N SER A 54 5.26 -2.75 -2.94
CA SER A 54 5.61 -3.61 -4.07
C SER A 54 4.34 -3.91 -4.84
N ARG A 55 4.33 -3.55 -6.13
CA ARG A 55 3.23 -3.92 -7.00
C ARG A 55 3.12 -5.44 -6.95
N PRO A 56 1.93 -6.03 -6.72
CA PRO A 56 1.80 -7.47 -6.71
C PRO A 56 2.31 -8.03 -8.03
N SER A 57 3.01 -9.16 -7.97
CA SER A 57 3.51 -9.83 -9.16
C SER A 57 2.34 -10.23 -10.06
N ARG A 58 2.63 -10.51 -11.34
CA ARG A 58 1.61 -11.00 -12.25
C ARG A 58 1.03 -12.34 -11.75
N GLU A 59 1.85 -13.20 -11.14
CA GLU A 59 1.37 -14.45 -10.55
C GLU A 59 0.44 -14.22 -9.36
N GLU A 60 0.75 -13.24 -8.50
CA GLU A 60 -0.11 -12.89 -7.35
C GLU A 60 -1.47 -12.35 -7.80
N LEU A 61 -1.47 -11.54 -8.85
CA LEU A 61 -2.71 -11.04 -9.46
C LEU A 61 -3.51 -12.16 -10.12
N ASP A 62 -2.86 -13.06 -10.87
CA ASP A 62 -3.53 -14.18 -11.53
C ASP A 62 -4.12 -15.16 -10.51
N ALA A 63 -3.39 -15.44 -9.41
CA ALA A 63 -3.90 -16.28 -8.32
C ALA A 63 -5.13 -15.64 -7.64
N PHE A 64 -5.10 -14.32 -7.42
CA PHE A 64 -6.23 -13.58 -6.85
C PHE A 64 -7.45 -13.61 -7.77
N LEU A 65 -7.24 -13.41 -9.08
CA LEU A 65 -8.31 -13.46 -10.08
C LEU A 65 -8.91 -14.86 -10.19
N ALA A 66 -8.09 -15.92 -10.17
CA ALA A 66 -8.58 -17.30 -10.17
C ALA A 66 -9.43 -17.61 -8.92
N ALA A 67 -8.99 -17.16 -7.73
CA ALA A 67 -9.74 -17.36 -6.49
C ALA A 67 -11.06 -16.56 -6.46
N SER A 68 -11.07 -15.38 -7.07
CA SER A 68 -12.19 -14.43 -7.00
C SER A 68 -13.17 -14.55 -8.17
N THR A 69 -12.79 -15.21 -9.25
CA THR A 69 -13.67 -15.45 -10.41
C THR A 69 -14.51 -16.70 -10.19
N LEU A 70 -15.77 -16.62 -10.58
CA LEU A 70 -16.65 -17.78 -10.74
C LEU A 70 -16.82 -18.00 -12.22
N ASP A 71 -16.49 -19.20 -12.69
CA ASP A 71 -16.88 -19.60 -14.03
C ASP A 71 -18.39 -19.86 -14.03
N VAL A 72 -19.12 -19.06 -14.79
CA VAL A 72 -20.58 -19.15 -14.89
C VAL A 72 -20.88 -19.61 -16.30
N ASP A 73 -21.38 -20.84 -16.43
CA ASP A 73 -21.87 -21.38 -17.71
C ASP A 73 -23.18 -20.65 -18.07
N TRP A 74 -23.05 -19.64 -18.92
CA TRP A 74 -24.17 -18.82 -19.40
C TRP A 74 -25.07 -19.53 -20.43
N ARG A 75 -24.83 -20.82 -20.74
CA ARG A 75 -25.65 -21.69 -21.62
C ARG A 75 -26.38 -20.97 -22.76
N GLY A 76 -25.63 -20.40 -23.71
CA GLY A 76 -26.02 -20.21 -25.13
C GLY A 76 -27.22 -19.31 -25.51
N GLU A 77 -28.27 -19.25 -24.71
CA GLU A 77 -29.40 -18.33 -24.78
C GLU A 77 -29.62 -17.90 -23.35
N ALA A 78 -29.26 -16.66 -23.02
CA ALA A 78 -29.50 -16.10 -21.69
C ALA A 78 -30.96 -16.37 -21.32
N PRO A 79 -31.24 -17.28 -20.37
CA PRO A 79 -32.60 -17.39 -19.87
C PRO A 79 -32.91 -16.04 -19.24
N ASP A 80 -34.15 -15.56 -19.36
CA ASP A 80 -34.66 -14.43 -18.57
C ASP A 80 -34.71 -14.80 -17.07
N GLY A 81 -33.55 -15.15 -16.50
CA GLY A 81 -33.39 -15.89 -15.26
C GLY A 81 -32.36 -15.23 -14.37
N ASP A 82 -32.83 -14.79 -13.20
CA ASP A 82 -32.10 -14.09 -12.14
C ASP A 82 -30.67 -14.64 -11.91
N TYR A 83 -29.66 -13.83 -12.26
CA TYR A 83 -28.24 -14.09 -12.05
C TYR A 83 -27.89 -14.47 -10.60
N ARG A 84 -28.73 -14.11 -9.62
CA ARG A 84 -28.56 -14.53 -8.21
C ARG A 84 -28.66 -16.03 -8.02
N SER A 85 -29.46 -16.73 -8.82
CA SER A 85 -29.61 -18.19 -8.73
C SER A 85 -28.34 -18.89 -9.20
N LEU A 86 -27.74 -18.43 -10.30
CA LEU A 86 -26.46 -18.95 -10.82
C LEU A 86 -25.31 -18.74 -9.81
N VAL A 87 -25.23 -17.56 -9.19
CA VAL A 87 -24.21 -17.27 -8.16
C VAL A 87 -24.41 -18.14 -6.91
N ARG A 88 -25.66 -18.42 -6.51
CA ARG A 88 -25.95 -19.31 -5.37
C ARG A 88 -25.53 -20.75 -5.65
N ASP A 89 -25.84 -21.27 -6.83
CA ASP A 89 -25.48 -22.64 -7.20
C ASP A 89 -23.96 -22.82 -7.30
N GLY A 90 -23.25 -21.86 -7.91
CA GLY A 90 -21.79 -21.87 -7.96
C GLY A 90 -21.13 -21.78 -6.57
N LYS A 91 -21.73 -21.05 -5.62
CA LYS A 91 -21.27 -21.02 -4.22
C LYS A 91 -21.57 -22.32 -3.47
N ARG A 92 -22.71 -22.95 -3.74
CA ARG A 92 -23.10 -24.23 -3.11
C ARG A 92 -22.12 -25.35 -3.48
N GLY A 93 -21.77 -25.48 -4.76
CA GLY A 93 -20.80 -26.49 -5.20
C GLY A 93 -19.43 -26.36 -4.53
N ARG A 94 -18.96 -25.12 -4.29
CA ARG A 94 -17.68 -24.87 -3.57
C ARG A 94 -17.75 -25.19 -2.08
N TYR A 95 -18.93 -25.06 -1.45
CA TYR A 95 -19.15 -25.46 -0.06
C TYR A 95 -19.21 -26.99 0.10
N GLU A 96 -19.87 -27.68 -0.83
CA GLU A 96 -19.99 -29.14 -0.82
C GLU A 96 -18.66 -29.86 -1.10
N SER A 97 -17.71 -29.21 -1.79
CA SER A 97 -16.34 -29.72 -1.99
C SER A 97 -15.40 -29.55 -0.78
N LEU A 98 -15.86 -28.91 0.30
CA LEU A 98 -15.10 -28.69 1.54
C LEU A 98 -15.55 -29.61 2.70
N ALA A 99 -16.57 -30.46 2.49
CA ALA A 99 -17.07 -31.47 3.43
C ALA A 99 -16.55 -32.86 3.05
#